data_AF-A0A0Q7NTW8-F1
#
_entry.id   AF-A0A0Q7NTW8-F1
#
_cell.length_a   1.000
_cell.length_b   1.000
_cell.length_c   1.000
_cell.angle_alpha   90.00
_cell.angle_beta   90.00
_cell.angle_gamma   90.00
#
_symmetry.space_group_name_H-M   'P 1'
#
loop_
_entity.id
_entity.type
_entity.pdbx_description
1 polymer ?
#
loop_
_entity_poly.entity_id
_entity_poly.type
_entity_poly.pdbx_seq_one_letter_code
_entity_poly.pdbx_strand_id
1 'polypeptide(L)'
;MTTLRSMRGRRTDATWWCVYDDPARWSAEHPRTAPLIDWFANTLMRPDPDQGRPGPVCPFVKPAVAQHTLWIAELTDTGGIAAAVDDAFELYRTLDHTQAVLTVFPELADTARIDAAHVARKSDIVRAGAMLGQFYPGCPVAGLWNRDYRPLHAPLPMLVIRPMMNTDFPFLVGEPEWLSAYLARHAPGLPRKLRATIADRMHVPDAGPASITELRAHFPDEHAQ
;
A
#
# COMPACT_ATOMS: atom_id res chain seq x y z
N MET A 1 0.72 -13.71 -28.38
CA MET A 1 1.06 -13.80 -26.95
C MET A 1 1.52 -12.40 -26.54
N THR A 2 0.81 -11.77 -25.61
CA THR A 2 1.18 -10.43 -25.12
C THR A 2 2.44 -10.56 -24.27
N THR A 3 3.43 -9.70 -24.51
CA THR A 3 4.63 -9.64 -23.65
C THR A 3 4.22 -9.03 -22.32
N LEU A 4 4.43 -9.77 -21.22
CA LEU A 4 4.26 -9.22 -19.87
C LEU A 4 5.26 -8.07 -19.68
N ARG A 5 4.78 -6.86 -19.42
CA ARG A 5 5.68 -5.76 -19.06
C ARG A 5 6.35 -6.10 -17.73
N SER A 6 7.64 -5.82 -17.65
CA SER A 6 8.42 -6.05 -16.44
C SER A 6 9.56 -5.07 -16.27
N MET A 7 9.99 -4.92 -15.02
CA MET A 7 11.11 -4.08 -14.63
C MET A 7 11.92 -4.77 -13.55
N ARG A 8 13.24 -4.74 -13.68
CA ARG A 8 14.18 -5.40 -12.76
C ARG A 8 14.75 -4.39 -11.77
N GLY A 9 14.70 -4.75 -10.49
CA GLY A 9 15.35 -4.02 -9.40
C GLY A 9 16.87 -4.16 -9.48
N ARG A 10 17.60 -3.10 -9.08
CA ARG A 10 19.06 -3.05 -9.22
C ARG A 10 19.79 -3.64 -8.01
N ARG A 11 19.15 -3.68 -6.84
CA ARG A 11 19.75 -4.16 -5.58
C ARG A 11 19.49 -5.63 -5.35
N THR A 12 18.32 -6.11 -5.75
CA THR A 12 17.82 -7.45 -5.44
C THR A 12 17.74 -8.37 -6.64
N ASP A 13 17.93 -7.84 -7.85
CA ASP A 13 17.69 -8.55 -9.11
C ASP A 13 16.25 -9.07 -9.29
N ALA A 14 15.34 -8.75 -8.37
CA ALA A 14 13.94 -9.11 -8.44
C ALA A 14 13.28 -8.41 -9.64
N THR A 15 12.32 -9.09 -10.25
CA THR A 15 11.59 -8.58 -11.40
C THR A 15 10.13 -8.36 -11.01
N TRP A 16 9.66 -7.11 -11.15
CA TRP A 16 8.26 -6.76 -11.01
C TRP A 16 7.60 -6.87 -12.36
N TRP A 17 6.47 -7.57 -12.41
CA TRP A 17 5.68 -7.80 -13.61
C TRP A 17 4.37 -7.05 -13.50
N CYS A 18 3.91 -6.46 -14.60
CA CYS A 18 2.54 -6.00 -14.69
C CYS A 18 1.62 -7.21 -14.83
N VAL A 19 1.10 -7.67 -13.71
CA VAL A 19 0.44 -8.99 -13.60
C VAL A 19 -0.82 -9.10 -14.45
N TYR A 20 -1.51 -7.98 -14.67
CA TYR A 20 -2.75 -7.96 -15.46
C TYR A 20 -2.53 -7.83 -16.96
N ASP A 21 -1.29 -7.78 -17.45
CA ASP A 21 -1.02 -7.99 -18.89
C ASP A 21 -1.38 -9.42 -19.33
N ASP A 22 -1.22 -10.41 -18.45
CA ASP A 22 -1.71 -11.79 -18.60
C ASP A 22 -1.76 -12.49 -17.22
N PRO A 23 -2.88 -12.36 -16.47
CA PRO A 23 -2.98 -12.91 -15.12
C PRO A 23 -3.03 -14.44 -15.09
N ALA A 24 -3.48 -15.08 -16.17
CA ALA A 24 -3.49 -16.54 -16.27
C ALA A 24 -2.06 -17.09 -16.39
N ARG A 25 -1.24 -16.43 -17.23
CA ARG A 25 0.18 -16.73 -17.33
C ARG A 25 0.92 -16.47 -16.02
N TRP A 26 0.67 -15.34 -15.36
CA TRP A 26 1.25 -15.06 -14.04
C TRP A 26 0.98 -16.20 -13.06
N SER A 27 -0.28 -16.61 -12.91
CA SER A 27 -0.65 -17.67 -11.98
C SER A 27 -0.02 -19.03 -12.31
N ALA A 28 0.19 -19.33 -13.60
CA ALA A 28 0.86 -20.55 -14.04
C ALA A 28 2.37 -20.53 -13.76
N GLU A 29 3.03 -19.38 -13.95
CA GLU A 29 4.47 -19.23 -13.75
C GLU A 29 4.85 -18.96 -12.27
N HIS A 30 3.94 -18.40 -11.47
CA HIS A 30 4.16 -17.97 -10.08
C HIS A 30 3.10 -18.57 -9.13
N PRO A 31 3.06 -19.90 -8.97
CA PRO A 31 1.99 -20.58 -8.22
C PRO A 31 1.92 -20.17 -6.74
N ARG A 32 3.02 -19.68 -6.15
CA ARG A 32 3.07 -19.24 -4.76
C ARG A 32 2.39 -17.88 -4.55
N THR A 33 2.33 -17.03 -5.57
CA THR A 33 1.66 -15.72 -5.53
C THR A 33 0.36 -15.68 -6.30
N ALA A 34 0.01 -16.74 -7.05
CA ALA A 34 -1.29 -16.92 -7.70
C ALA A 34 -2.52 -16.63 -6.79
N PRO A 35 -2.54 -16.99 -5.49
CA PRO A 35 -3.66 -16.67 -4.61
C PRO A 35 -4.00 -15.18 -4.50
N LEU A 36 -3.05 -14.28 -4.82
CA LEU A 36 -3.31 -12.85 -4.83
C LEU A 36 -4.32 -12.44 -5.91
N ILE A 37 -4.34 -13.12 -7.06
CA ILE A 37 -5.29 -12.82 -8.15
C ILE A 37 -6.72 -13.06 -7.69
N ASP A 38 -6.95 -14.19 -7.03
CA ASP A 38 -8.25 -14.54 -6.47
C ASP A 38 -8.62 -13.61 -5.32
N TRP A 39 -7.67 -13.27 -4.44
CA TRP A 39 -7.90 -12.32 -3.36
C TRP A 39 -8.27 -10.92 -3.87
N PHE A 40 -7.62 -10.44 -4.93
CA PHE A 40 -7.99 -9.18 -5.58
C PHE A 40 -9.43 -9.21 -6.09
N ALA A 41 -9.80 -10.25 -6.83
CA ALA A 41 -11.12 -10.34 -7.48
C ALA A 41 -12.26 -10.64 -6.49
N ASN A 42 -12.01 -11.49 -5.49
CA ASN A 42 -13.03 -12.04 -4.61
C ASN A 42 -13.09 -11.36 -3.24
N THR A 43 -12.05 -10.63 -2.84
CA THR A 43 -12.03 -9.88 -1.58
C THR A 43 -11.93 -8.39 -1.84
N LEU A 44 -10.85 -7.92 -2.46
CA LEU A 44 -10.59 -6.47 -2.54
C LEU A 44 -11.60 -5.71 -3.42
N MET A 45 -12.03 -6.30 -4.53
CA MET A 45 -13.03 -5.70 -5.43
C MET A 45 -14.48 -5.91 -4.98
N ARG A 46 -14.73 -6.63 -3.88
CA ARG A 46 -16.07 -6.96 -3.38
C ARG A 46 -16.41 -6.11 -2.15
N PRO A 47 -17.70 -5.80 -1.93
CA PRO A 47 -18.13 -5.21 -0.68
C PRO A 47 -18.02 -6.21 0.47
N ASP A 48 -17.76 -5.69 1.66
CA ASP A 48 -17.69 -6.46 2.89
C ASP A 48 -18.52 -5.73 3.97
N PRO A 49 -19.62 -6.33 4.47
CA PRO A 49 -20.46 -5.72 5.50
C PRO A 49 -19.69 -5.32 6.76
N ASP A 50 -18.66 -6.07 7.12
CA ASP A 50 -17.90 -5.84 8.35
C ASP A 50 -16.94 -4.65 8.23
N GLN A 51 -16.69 -4.14 7.02
CA GLN A 51 -15.85 -2.97 6.82
C GLN A 51 -16.45 -1.71 7.46
N GLY A 52 -17.78 -1.62 7.58
CA GLY A 52 -18.48 -0.45 8.14
C GLY A 52 -18.68 0.71 7.14
N ARG A 53 -18.55 0.45 5.83
CA ARG A 53 -18.93 1.38 4.75
C ARG A 53 -19.43 0.62 3.52
N PRO A 54 -20.22 1.25 2.63
CA PRO A 54 -20.60 0.61 1.37
C PRO A 54 -19.43 0.53 0.37
N GLY A 55 -19.63 -0.26 -0.67
CA GLY A 55 -18.69 -0.41 -1.78
C GLY A 55 -17.57 -1.41 -1.51
N PRO A 56 -16.61 -1.56 -2.43
CA PRO A 56 -15.56 -2.58 -2.35
C PRO A 56 -14.60 -2.34 -1.18
N VAL A 57 -14.00 -3.41 -0.64
CA VAL A 57 -12.97 -3.35 0.42
C VAL A 57 -11.86 -2.38 0.03
N CYS A 58 -11.33 -2.50 -1.18
CA CYS A 58 -10.39 -1.54 -1.77
C CYS A 58 -10.95 -0.97 -3.09
N PRO A 59 -11.28 0.33 -3.14
CA PRO A 59 -11.87 0.94 -4.35
C PRO A 59 -10.88 1.05 -5.52
N PHE A 60 -9.59 0.86 -5.28
CA PHE A 60 -8.53 1.11 -6.26
C PHE A 60 -8.13 -0.11 -7.10
N VAL A 61 -8.40 -1.32 -6.61
CA VAL A 61 -7.95 -2.55 -7.29
C VAL A 61 -8.64 -2.71 -8.64
N LYS A 62 -9.96 -2.47 -8.70
CA LYS A 62 -10.71 -2.58 -9.96
C LYS A 62 -10.19 -1.61 -11.04
N PRO A 63 -10.01 -0.30 -10.77
CA PRO A 63 -9.35 0.61 -11.70
C PRO A 63 -7.94 0.15 -12.11
N ALA A 64 -7.13 -0.29 -11.14
CA ALA A 64 -5.75 -0.69 -11.39
C ALA A 64 -5.64 -1.92 -12.29
N VAL A 65 -6.58 -2.87 -12.17
CA VAL A 65 -6.73 -4.00 -13.08
C VAL A 65 -7.12 -3.54 -14.47
N ALA A 66 -8.15 -2.70 -14.59
CA ALA A 66 -8.61 -2.22 -15.89
C ALA A 66 -7.54 -1.41 -16.64
N GLN A 67 -6.65 -0.74 -15.92
CA GLN A 67 -5.58 0.09 -16.47
C GLN A 67 -4.23 -0.64 -16.58
N HIS A 68 -4.13 -1.87 -16.09
CA HIS A 68 -2.89 -2.64 -16.05
C HIS A 68 -1.77 -1.87 -15.32
N THR A 69 -2.04 -1.47 -14.08
CA THR A 69 -1.15 -0.63 -13.24
C THR A 69 -0.85 -1.27 -11.87
N LEU A 70 -1.03 -2.60 -11.77
CA LEU A 70 -0.61 -3.41 -10.62
C LEU A 70 0.64 -4.20 -10.99
N TRP A 71 1.71 -3.96 -10.22
CA TRP A 71 3.02 -4.57 -10.44
C TRP A 71 3.39 -5.44 -9.26
N ILE A 72 3.81 -6.68 -9.51
CA ILE A 72 4.13 -7.64 -8.45
C ILE A 72 5.49 -8.28 -8.71
N ALA A 73 6.31 -8.35 -7.66
CA ALA A 73 7.46 -9.25 -7.61
C ALA A 73 7.26 -10.29 -6.51
N GLU A 74 7.66 -11.52 -6.83
CA GLU A 74 7.79 -12.62 -5.88
C GLU A 74 9.26 -12.75 -5.47
N LEU A 75 9.54 -12.64 -4.16
CA LEU A 75 10.88 -12.77 -3.61
C LEU A 75 10.96 -13.95 -2.64
N THR A 76 11.97 -14.80 -2.86
CA THR A 76 12.31 -15.93 -1.97
C THR A 76 13.36 -15.55 -0.94
N ASP A 77 14.31 -14.67 -1.31
CA ASP A 77 15.31 -14.17 -0.36
C ASP A 77 14.70 -13.09 0.53
N THR A 78 14.45 -13.48 1.78
CA THR A 78 13.91 -12.58 2.79
C THR A 78 14.99 -11.74 3.46
N GLY A 79 16.29 -12.02 3.26
CA GLY A 79 17.39 -11.26 3.85
C GLY A 79 17.42 -9.79 3.42
N GLY A 80 16.87 -9.48 2.25
CA GLY A 80 16.91 -8.16 1.61
C GLY A 80 15.60 -7.38 1.56
N ILE A 81 14.62 -7.59 2.46
CA ILE A 81 13.27 -6.95 2.36
C ILE A 81 13.38 -5.42 2.17
N ALA A 82 14.21 -4.73 2.97
CA ALA A 82 14.37 -3.28 2.84
C ALA A 82 14.98 -2.86 1.49
N ALA A 83 15.95 -3.63 0.97
CA ALA A 83 16.53 -3.40 -0.35
C ALA A 83 15.51 -3.65 -1.48
N ALA A 84 14.62 -4.63 -1.30
CA ALA A 84 13.53 -4.90 -2.23
C ALA A 84 12.49 -3.78 -2.24
N VAL A 85 12.22 -3.16 -1.08
CA VAL A 85 11.38 -1.95 -0.99
C VAL A 85 12.05 -0.77 -1.69
N ASP A 86 13.38 -0.61 -1.55
CA ASP A 86 14.12 0.45 -2.24
C ASP A 86 14.05 0.28 -3.77
N ASP A 87 14.18 -0.95 -4.28
CA ASP A 87 14.00 -1.26 -5.71
C ASP A 87 12.55 -1.02 -6.17
N ALA A 88 11.56 -1.47 -5.40
CA ALA A 88 10.14 -1.23 -5.68
C ALA A 88 9.81 0.26 -5.72
N PHE A 89 10.42 1.06 -4.84
CA PHE A 89 10.20 2.50 -4.77
C PHE A 89 10.86 3.23 -5.95
N GLU A 90 12.06 2.81 -6.37
CA GLU A 90 12.67 3.32 -7.60
C GLU A 90 11.78 3.05 -8.81
N LEU A 91 11.28 1.83 -8.94
CA LEU A 91 10.37 1.43 -9.99
C LEU A 91 9.09 2.28 -9.96
N TYR A 92 8.45 2.40 -8.79
CA TYR A 92 7.25 3.22 -8.60
C TYR A 92 7.44 4.66 -9.11
N ARG A 93 8.61 5.27 -8.87
CA ARG A 93 8.91 6.63 -9.33
C ARG A 93 9.14 6.74 -10.84
N THR A 94 9.49 5.65 -11.50
CA THR A 94 9.72 5.62 -12.96
C THR A 94 8.48 5.26 -13.77
N LEU A 95 7.54 4.54 -13.15
CA LEU A 95 6.31 4.17 -13.80
C LEU A 95 5.31 5.33 -13.80
N ASP A 96 4.84 5.68 -14.99
CA ASP A 96 3.75 6.65 -15.10
C ASP A 96 2.42 6.02 -14.65
N HIS A 97 1.57 6.80 -14.00
CA HIS A 97 0.21 6.41 -13.58
C HIS A 97 0.08 5.07 -12.82
N THR A 98 1.10 4.64 -12.06
CA THR A 98 1.04 3.38 -11.32
C THR A 98 0.18 3.46 -10.07
N GLN A 99 -0.73 2.49 -9.93
CA GLN A 99 -1.63 2.40 -8.79
C GLN A 99 -1.02 1.64 -7.63
N ALA A 100 -0.26 0.56 -7.88
CA ALA A 100 0.48 -0.13 -6.83
C ALA A 100 1.67 -0.95 -7.35
N VAL A 101 2.72 -0.98 -6.55
CA VAL A 101 3.88 -1.88 -6.67
C VAL A 101 3.94 -2.74 -5.41
N LEU A 102 3.81 -4.05 -5.58
CA LEU A 102 3.76 -5.03 -4.51
C LEU A 102 5.05 -5.86 -4.51
N THR A 103 5.62 -6.03 -3.33
CA THR A 103 6.77 -6.90 -3.10
C THR A 103 6.31 -8.00 -2.15
N VAL A 104 6.24 -9.23 -2.65
CA VAL A 104 5.60 -10.37 -1.97
C VAL A 104 6.64 -11.38 -1.54
N PHE A 105 6.48 -11.93 -0.33
CA PHE A 105 7.41 -12.87 0.28
C PHE A 105 6.67 -14.16 0.70
N PRO A 106 6.36 -15.07 -0.23
CA PRO A 106 5.48 -16.21 0.05
C PRO A 106 5.99 -17.17 1.14
N GLU A 107 7.30 -17.21 1.34
CA GLU A 107 7.96 -18.13 2.28
C GLU A 107 8.31 -17.46 3.63
N LEU A 108 7.93 -16.19 3.80
CA LEU A 108 8.23 -15.45 5.02
C LEU A 108 7.25 -15.80 6.14
N ALA A 109 7.66 -16.69 7.03
CA ALA A 109 6.87 -17.05 8.22
C ALA A 109 6.88 -15.94 9.30
N ASP A 110 8.00 -15.25 9.47
CA ASP A 110 8.14 -14.17 10.46
C ASP A 110 7.68 -12.83 9.89
N THR A 111 6.41 -12.52 10.11
CA THR A 111 5.77 -11.28 9.65
C THR A 111 6.31 -10.03 10.35
N ALA A 112 6.98 -10.15 11.50
CA ALA A 112 7.61 -9.01 12.17
C ALA A 112 8.70 -8.36 11.30
N ARG A 113 9.26 -9.11 10.34
CA ARG A 113 10.21 -8.58 9.35
C ARG A 113 9.56 -7.68 8.31
N ILE A 114 8.27 -7.87 8.02
CA ILE A 114 7.49 -6.92 7.21
C ILE A 114 7.34 -5.61 7.98
N ASP A 115 6.95 -5.68 9.25
CA ASP A 115 6.78 -4.50 10.10
C ASP A 115 8.10 -3.75 10.31
N ALA A 116 9.20 -4.47 10.53
CA ALA A 116 10.53 -3.87 10.68
C ALA A 116 10.96 -3.12 9.41
N ALA A 117 10.76 -3.72 8.23
CA ALA A 117 11.05 -3.07 6.95
C ALA A 117 10.09 -1.89 6.67
N HIS A 118 8.82 -2.01 7.07
CA HIS A 118 7.85 -0.93 6.98
C HIS A 118 8.30 0.27 7.80
N VAL A 119 8.62 0.09 9.08
CA VAL A 119 9.14 1.15 9.96
C VAL A 119 10.41 1.77 9.39
N ALA A 120 11.34 0.94 8.89
CA ALA A 120 12.62 1.39 8.36
C ALA A 120 12.53 2.20 7.05
N ARG A 121 11.39 2.18 6.34
CA ARG A 121 11.23 2.81 5.02
C ARG A 121 10.03 3.73 4.87
N LYS A 122 9.02 3.63 5.74
CA LYS A 122 7.79 4.42 5.64
C LYS A 122 8.08 5.91 5.54
N SER A 123 8.95 6.43 6.41
CA SER A 123 9.23 7.88 6.44
C SER A 123 9.80 8.40 5.13
N ASP A 124 10.73 7.68 4.51
CA ASP A 124 11.36 8.13 3.26
C ASP A 124 10.38 8.08 2.09
N ILE A 125 9.54 7.04 2.04
CA ILE A 125 8.51 6.89 1.00
C ILE A 125 7.39 7.93 1.17
N VAL A 126 6.96 8.19 2.40
CA VAL A 126 5.93 9.20 2.72
C VAL A 126 6.42 10.61 2.41
N ARG A 127 7.65 10.97 2.77
CA ARG A 127 8.23 12.28 2.43
C ARG A 127 8.25 12.54 0.92
N ALA A 128 8.38 11.48 0.12
CA ALA A 128 8.34 11.55 -1.33
C ALA A 128 6.92 11.53 -1.92
N GLY A 129 5.87 11.56 -1.10
CA GLY A 129 4.47 11.67 -1.53
C GLY A 129 3.81 10.35 -1.92
N ALA A 130 4.41 9.21 -1.57
CA ALA A 130 3.82 7.89 -1.73
C ALA A 130 3.42 7.30 -0.36
N MET A 131 2.69 6.20 -0.36
CA MET A 131 2.35 5.46 0.85
C MET A 131 2.98 4.08 0.81
N LEU A 132 3.50 3.62 1.95
CA LEU A 132 3.95 2.25 2.17
C LEU A 132 2.96 1.53 3.10
N GLY A 133 2.39 0.42 2.65
CA GLY A 133 1.50 -0.43 3.44
C GLY A 133 2.10 -1.80 3.73
N GLN A 134 1.89 -2.30 4.95
CA GLN A 134 2.19 -3.69 5.32
C GLN A 134 0.94 -4.56 5.16
N PHE A 135 1.11 -5.79 4.68
CA PHE A 135 0.05 -6.77 4.59
C PHE A 135 0.62 -8.15 4.88
N TYR A 136 -0.13 -8.97 5.61
CA TYR A 136 0.22 -10.37 5.88
C TYR A 136 -0.97 -11.10 6.52
N PRO A 137 -0.95 -12.44 6.55
CA PRO A 137 -1.96 -13.22 7.26
C PRO A 137 -2.07 -12.79 8.72
N GLY A 138 -3.27 -12.34 9.12
CA GLY A 138 -3.53 -11.92 10.51
C GLY A 138 -3.02 -10.52 10.89
N CYS A 139 -2.67 -9.66 9.92
CA CYS A 139 -2.23 -8.30 10.21
C CYS A 139 -3.21 -7.55 11.15
N PRO A 140 -2.75 -7.05 12.31
CA PRO A 140 -3.64 -6.56 13.37
C PRO A 140 -4.12 -5.12 13.18
N VAL A 141 -3.65 -4.43 12.13
CA VAL A 141 -3.97 -3.02 11.89
C VAL A 141 -5.48 -2.85 11.69
N ALA A 142 -6.07 -1.93 12.47
CA ALA A 142 -7.51 -1.68 12.46
C ALA A 142 -8.00 -1.00 11.17
N GLY A 143 -9.27 -1.19 10.87
CA GLY A 143 -9.95 -0.55 9.75
C GLY A 143 -10.22 0.93 9.98
N LEU A 144 -10.24 1.69 8.88
CA LEU A 144 -10.61 3.11 8.90
C LEU A 144 -12.05 3.34 9.39
N TRP A 145 -12.97 2.44 9.01
CA TRP A 145 -14.41 2.59 9.25
C TRP A 145 -14.92 1.72 10.41
N ASN A 146 -14.22 0.63 10.71
CA ASN A 146 -14.52 -0.29 11.80
C ASN A 146 -13.22 -0.73 12.47
N ARG A 147 -13.12 -0.51 13.79
CA ARG A 147 -11.98 -0.89 14.65
C ARG A 147 -11.71 -2.39 14.64
N ASP A 148 -12.74 -3.21 14.50
CA ASP A 148 -12.64 -4.67 14.56
C ASP A 148 -12.35 -5.29 13.20
N TYR A 149 -12.46 -4.50 12.12
CA TYR A 149 -12.10 -4.94 10.78
C TYR A 149 -10.58 -4.95 10.57
N ARG A 150 -10.07 -5.91 9.80
CA ARG A 150 -8.64 -6.10 9.51
C ARG A 150 -8.38 -5.98 8.01
N PRO A 151 -8.38 -4.75 7.45
CA PRO A 151 -8.28 -4.56 6.00
C PRO A 151 -6.92 -4.97 5.41
N LEU A 152 -5.89 -5.09 6.26
CA LEU A 152 -4.54 -5.47 5.86
C LEU A 152 -4.27 -6.97 6.00
N HIS A 153 -5.29 -7.75 6.39
CA HIS A 153 -5.24 -9.20 6.31
C HIS A 153 -5.14 -9.62 4.84
N ALA A 154 -4.09 -10.34 4.49
CA ALA A 154 -3.79 -10.79 3.14
C ALA A 154 -3.35 -12.26 3.14
N PRO A 155 -3.48 -12.99 2.01
CA PRO A 155 -3.07 -14.39 1.94
C PRO A 155 -1.54 -14.58 2.05
N LEU A 156 -0.75 -13.54 1.76
CA LEU A 156 0.71 -13.61 1.74
C LEU A 156 1.32 -12.35 2.38
N PRO A 157 2.51 -12.46 3.01
CA PRO A 157 3.28 -11.31 3.47
C PRO A 157 3.76 -10.45 2.31
N MET A 158 3.52 -9.14 2.39
CA MET A 158 3.94 -8.19 1.36
C MET A 158 4.05 -6.76 1.87
N LEU A 159 4.86 -5.97 1.15
CA LEU A 159 4.91 -4.52 1.25
C LEU A 159 4.39 -3.92 -0.05
N VAL A 160 3.57 -2.87 0.09
CA VAL A 160 2.88 -2.24 -1.05
C VAL A 160 3.18 -0.76 -1.07
N ILE A 161 3.69 -0.29 -2.21
CA ILE A 161 3.88 1.13 -2.50
C ILE A 161 2.75 1.59 -3.42
N ARG A 162 2.09 2.68 -3.07
CA ARG A 162 1.01 3.27 -3.87
C ARG A 162 1.00 4.79 -3.75
N PRO A 163 0.24 5.51 -4.61
CA PRO A 163 -0.05 6.92 -4.36
C PRO A 163 -0.71 7.11 -3.01
N MET A 164 -0.42 8.23 -2.34
CA MET A 164 -1.14 8.64 -1.15
C MET A 164 -2.56 9.06 -1.52
N MET A 165 -3.53 8.62 -0.71
CA MET A 165 -4.96 8.89 -0.91
C MET A 165 -5.45 9.90 0.11
N ASN A 166 -6.51 10.63 -0.22
CA ASN A 166 -7.17 11.57 0.71
C ASN A 166 -7.56 10.91 2.05
N THR A 167 -7.86 9.60 2.04
CA THR A 167 -8.23 8.87 3.26
C THR A 167 -7.05 8.55 4.20
N ASP A 168 -5.81 8.83 3.80
CA ASP A 168 -4.60 8.41 4.53
C ASP A 168 -4.28 9.23 5.78
N PHE A 169 -4.97 10.36 6.01
CA PHE A 169 -4.73 11.24 7.16
C PHE A 169 -4.51 10.50 8.51
N PRO A 170 -5.36 9.53 8.93
CA PRO A 170 -5.21 8.86 10.22
C PRO A 170 -3.92 8.03 10.35
N PHE A 171 -3.30 7.65 9.23
CA PHE A 171 -2.07 6.87 9.20
C PHE A 171 -0.80 7.74 9.23
N LEU A 172 -0.98 9.07 9.14
CA LEU A 172 0.08 10.07 8.94
C LEU A 172 0.10 11.13 10.05
N VAL A 173 -1.00 11.31 10.80
CA VAL A 173 -1.15 12.34 11.83
C VAL A 173 -0.22 12.17 13.05
N GLY A 174 0.37 10.98 13.23
CA GLY A 174 1.34 10.71 14.30
C GLY A 174 2.75 11.28 14.05
N GLU A 175 3.03 11.81 12.86
CA GLU A 175 4.33 12.39 12.53
C GLU A 175 4.13 13.67 11.70
N PRO A 176 4.53 14.86 12.19
CA PRO A 176 4.29 16.12 11.49
C PRO A 176 4.87 16.16 10.07
N GLU A 177 6.02 15.53 9.84
CA GLU A 177 6.62 15.46 8.51
C GLU A 177 5.76 14.65 7.53
N TRP A 178 5.13 13.57 8.00
CA TRP A 178 4.22 12.75 7.21
C TRP A 178 2.96 13.53 6.84
N LEU A 179 2.38 14.24 7.81
CA LEU A 179 1.21 15.06 7.57
C LEU A 179 1.52 16.25 6.64
N SER A 180 2.71 16.85 6.74
CA SER A 180 3.14 17.91 5.82
C SER A 180 3.29 17.41 4.37
N ALA A 181 3.77 16.17 4.18
CA ALA A 181 3.84 15.51 2.88
C ALA A 181 2.43 15.20 2.32
N TYR A 182 1.51 14.74 3.17
CA TYR A 182 0.09 14.58 2.82
C TYR A 182 -0.54 15.87 2.32
N LEU A 183 -0.34 16.98 3.05
CA LEU A 183 -0.83 18.28 2.63
C LEU A 183 -0.16 18.77 1.33
N ALA A 184 1.09 18.38 1.07
CA ALA A 184 1.74 18.67 -0.22
C ALA A 184 1.00 18.03 -1.39
N ARG A 185 0.48 16.81 -1.18
CA ARG A 185 -0.24 16.03 -2.18
C ARG A 185 -1.68 16.53 -2.38
N HIS A 186 -2.42 16.73 -1.29
CA HIS A 186 -3.86 17.00 -1.34
C HIS A 186 -4.24 18.48 -1.19
N ALA A 187 -3.31 19.33 -0.76
CA ALA A 187 -3.50 20.78 -0.67
C ALA A 187 -2.28 21.55 -1.23
N PRO A 188 -1.87 21.29 -2.49
CA PRO A 188 -0.64 21.86 -3.07
C PRO A 188 -0.66 23.40 -3.16
N GLY A 189 -1.85 24.02 -3.15
CA GLY A 189 -2.01 25.47 -3.12
C GLY A 189 -1.59 26.12 -1.79
N LEU A 190 -1.41 25.35 -0.71
CA LEU A 190 -0.94 25.87 0.57
C LEU A 190 0.59 26.08 0.56
N PRO A 191 1.10 27.27 0.95
CA PRO A 191 2.53 27.52 1.07
C PRO A 191 3.21 26.49 1.99
N ARG A 192 4.45 26.11 1.67
CA ARG A 192 5.21 25.08 2.41
C ARG A 192 5.23 25.33 3.92
N LYS A 193 5.47 26.58 4.35
CA LYS A 193 5.49 26.95 5.76
C LYS A 193 4.12 26.77 6.44
N LEU A 194 3.04 27.11 5.73
CA LEU A 194 1.68 26.94 6.25
C LEU A 194 1.34 25.45 6.41
N ARG A 195 1.72 24.60 5.44
CA ARG A 195 1.54 23.14 5.56
C ARG A 195 2.28 22.57 6.78
N ALA A 196 3.52 22.99 7.01
CA ALA A 196 4.28 22.58 8.19
C ALA A 196 3.59 23.05 9.49
N THR A 197 3.17 24.32 9.59
CA THR A 197 2.45 24.83 10.76
C THR A 197 1.14 24.10 11.02
N ILE A 198 0.37 23.76 9.98
CA ILE A 198 -0.86 22.96 10.12
C ILE A 198 -0.50 21.56 10.65
N ALA A 199 0.52 20.92 10.05
CA ALA A 199 0.94 19.59 10.46
C ALA A 199 1.39 19.54 11.93
N ASP A 200 2.19 20.50 12.38
CA ASP A 200 2.64 20.60 13.78
C ASP A 200 1.46 20.77 14.74
N ARG A 201 0.45 21.56 14.35
CA ARG A 201 -0.73 21.84 15.19
C ARG A 201 -1.73 20.68 15.25
N MET A 202 -1.78 19.87 14.19
CA MET A 202 -2.69 18.73 14.08
C MET A 202 -2.03 17.41 14.49
N HIS A 203 -0.76 17.45 14.88
CA HIS A 203 -0.02 16.29 15.36
C HIS A 203 -0.74 15.64 16.55
N VAL A 204 -0.98 14.33 16.45
CA VAL A 204 -1.50 13.51 17.55
C VAL A 204 -0.38 12.55 17.98
N PRO A 205 0.34 12.85 19.06
CA PRO A 205 1.36 11.96 19.60
C PRO A 205 0.77 10.57 19.88
N ASP A 206 1.58 9.53 19.72
CA ASP A 206 1.21 8.13 19.96
C ASP A 206 0.07 7.59 19.07
N ALA A 207 -0.30 8.32 18.01
CA ALA A 207 -1.19 7.79 16.98
C ALA A 207 -0.57 6.54 16.35
N GLY A 208 -1.32 5.45 16.35
CA GLY A 208 -0.83 4.16 15.91
C GLY A 208 -1.96 3.27 15.39
N PRO A 209 -1.68 1.99 15.09
CA PRO A 209 -2.63 1.08 14.47
C PRO A 209 -3.97 0.92 15.21
N ALA A 210 -4.02 1.15 16.54
CA ALA A 210 -5.23 1.01 17.35
C ALA A 210 -6.15 2.24 17.35
N SER A 211 -5.64 3.42 16.99
CA SER A 211 -6.38 4.69 17.01
C SER A 211 -6.86 5.14 15.62
N ILE A 212 -6.56 4.39 14.55
CA ILE A 212 -6.92 4.72 13.16
C ILE A 212 -8.41 5.07 13.01
N THR A 213 -9.30 4.26 13.59
CA THR A 213 -10.75 4.47 13.48
C THR A 213 -11.21 5.73 14.20
N GLU A 214 -10.63 6.04 15.36
CA GLU A 214 -10.96 7.24 16.16
C GLU A 214 -10.44 8.52 15.51
N LEU A 215 -9.31 8.43 14.80
CA LEU A 215 -8.67 9.53 14.08
C LEU A 215 -9.28 9.77 12.68
N ARG A 216 -10.30 9.00 12.28
CA ARG A 216 -10.98 9.17 10.99
C ARG A 216 -11.57 10.57 10.90
N ALA A 217 -11.12 11.34 9.92
CA ALA A 217 -11.58 12.70 9.63
C ALA A 217 -12.46 12.78 8.37
N HIS A 218 -13.11 11.68 7.99
CA HIS A 218 -13.85 11.54 6.73
C HIS A 218 -15.36 11.39 6.95
N PHE A 219 -16.16 12.02 6.10
CA PHE A 219 -17.61 11.82 6.03
C PHE A 219 -17.96 10.44 5.46
N PRO A 220 -19.09 9.83 5.85
CA PRO A 220 -19.48 8.49 5.39
C PRO A 220 -19.57 8.30 3.86
N ASP A 221 -19.80 9.39 3.12
CA ASP A 221 -19.87 9.45 1.66
C ASP A 221 -18.55 9.87 0.99
N GLU A 222 -17.53 10.26 1.76
CA GLU A 222 -16.20 10.53 1.22
C GLU A 222 -15.52 9.22 0.82
N HIS A 223 -15.26 9.11 -0.48
CA HIS A 223 -14.56 7.97 -1.06
C HIS A 223 -13.06 8.26 -1.19
N ALA A 224 -12.28 7.18 -1.07
CA ALA A 224 -10.85 7.27 -1.28
C ALA A 224 -10.56 7.64 -2.75
N GLN A 225 -9.76 8.69 -2.96
CA GLN A 225 -9.36 9.25 -4.26
C GLN A 225 -7.86 9.51 -4.32
#